data_AF-A0A552VA52-F1
#
_entry.id   AF-A0A552VA52-F1
#
_cell.length_a   1.000
_cell.length_b   1.000
_cell.length_c   1.000
_cell.angle_alpha   90.00
_cell.angle_beta   90.00
_cell.angle_gamma   90.00
#
_symmetry.space_group_name_H-M   'P 1'
#
loop_
_entity.id
_entity.type
_entity.pdbx_description
1 polymer ?
#
loop_
_entity_poly.entity_id
_entity_poly.type
_entity_poly.pdbx_seq_one_letter_code
_entity_poly.pdbx_strand_id
1 'polypeptide(L)'
;MKNTMLSLGMAALLFAACAEKKDANATEGDVAVDTTANEVVADTVQDAAVATDTVTDGAKITVEGKVTEINRGKDGYSAKMQTAEGKFYTATISIPNMTDPKQYRSVAVGDVINVIGELHDEIIVVRELKN
;
A
#
# COMPACT_ATOMS: atom_id res chain seq x y z
N MET A 1 52.30 29.14 -28.28
CA MET A 1 52.18 27.73 -28.71
C MET A 1 50.71 27.38 -28.69
N LYS A 2 50.17 26.99 -29.85
CA LYS A 2 48.74 26.72 -30.09
C LYS A 2 48.53 25.21 -30.00
N ASN A 3 47.78 24.71 -29.02
CA ASN A 3 47.30 23.33 -29.01
C ASN A 3 45.77 23.31 -29.04
N THR A 4 45.27 23.28 -30.28
CA THR A 4 44.19 22.44 -30.81
C THR A 4 43.14 21.87 -29.86
N MET A 5 41.93 22.43 -29.98
CA MET A 5 40.64 21.74 -29.90
C MET A 5 40.67 20.38 -30.63
N LEU A 6 40.06 19.37 -30.02
CA LEU A 6 39.43 18.28 -30.75
C LEU A 6 38.13 17.89 -30.04
N SER A 7 37.01 18.21 -30.68
CA SER A 7 35.67 17.74 -30.36
C SER A 7 35.44 16.36 -30.97
N LEU A 8 34.73 15.48 -30.24
CA LEU A 8 34.02 14.28 -30.71
C LEU A 8 33.40 13.64 -29.44
N GLY A 9 32.12 13.31 -29.30
CA GLY A 9 30.95 13.39 -30.15
C GLY A 9 29.73 13.05 -29.27
N MET A 10 28.62 13.69 -29.58
CA MET A 10 27.30 13.55 -28.95
C MET A 10 26.73 12.13 -29.18
N ALA A 11 26.32 11.43 -28.11
CA ALA A 11 25.46 10.26 -28.22
C ALA A 11 24.14 10.55 -27.49
N ALA A 12 23.19 11.12 -28.23
CA ALA A 12 21.80 11.24 -27.79
C ALA A 12 21.08 9.93 -28.10
N LEU A 13 20.71 9.18 -27.05
CA LEU A 13 19.73 8.09 -27.16
C LEU A 13 18.36 8.65 -26.79
N LEU A 14 17.61 9.04 -27.82
CA LEU A 14 16.18 9.31 -27.74
C LEU A 14 15.46 8.00 -28.04
N PHE A 15 14.77 7.44 -27.05
CA PHE A 15 13.73 6.44 -27.31
C PHE A 15 12.36 7.14 -27.38
N ALA A 16 11.65 6.75 -28.44
CA ALA A 16 10.48 7.40 -28.99
C ALA A 16 9.24 7.33 -28.10
N ALA A 17 8.42 8.36 -28.26
CA ALA A 17 7.06 8.46 -27.80
C ALA A 17 6.12 7.47 -28.54
N CYS A 18 5.20 6.86 -27.81
CA CYS A 18 3.90 6.45 -28.33
C CYS A 18 2.82 6.96 -27.39
N ALA A 19 2.03 7.92 -27.86
CA ALA A 19 0.80 8.36 -27.23
C ALA A 19 -0.25 8.53 -28.34
N GLU A 20 -1.18 7.58 -28.46
CA GLU A 20 -2.46 7.68 -29.20
C GLU A 20 -3.38 6.63 -28.55
N LYS A 21 -4.33 7.01 -27.67
CA LYS A 21 -5.66 7.61 -27.84
C LYS A 21 -6.76 6.60 -28.24
N LYS A 22 -7.76 6.51 -27.35
CA LYS A 22 -9.20 6.29 -27.57
C LYS A 22 -9.64 4.97 -28.24
N ASP A 23 -10.41 4.17 -27.50
CA ASP A 23 -11.79 3.91 -27.91
C ASP A 23 -12.67 3.53 -26.71
N ALA A 24 -13.76 4.28 -26.60
CA ALA A 24 -14.99 3.88 -25.94
C ALA A 24 -15.90 3.33 -27.05
N ASN A 25 -16.55 2.19 -26.86
CA ASN A 25 -17.97 2.08 -27.19
C ASN A 25 -18.62 0.83 -26.60
N ALA A 26 -19.88 1.04 -26.25
CA ALA A 26 -20.87 0.15 -25.68
C ALA A 26 -21.14 -1.13 -26.48
N THR A 27 -21.82 -2.09 -25.84
CA THR A 27 -23.18 -2.47 -26.25
C THR A 27 -23.87 -3.23 -25.12
N GLU A 28 -25.04 -2.71 -24.76
CA GLU A 28 -26.07 -3.26 -23.87
C GLU A 28 -26.94 -4.30 -24.59
N GLY A 29 -27.69 -5.10 -23.83
CA GLY A 29 -28.71 -6.04 -24.33
C GLY A 29 -28.75 -7.30 -23.45
N ASP A 30 -29.33 -7.28 -22.24
CA ASP A 30 -30.76 -7.19 -21.87
C ASP A 30 -31.49 -8.56 -21.85
N VAL A 31 -31.74 -9.05 -20.62
CA VAL A 31 -32.98 -9.66 -20.05
C VAL A 31 -33.42 -11.04 -20.62
N ALA A 32 -33.84 -12.07 -19.86
CA ALA A 32 -34.62 -12.15 -18.61
C ALA A 32 -34.41 -13.54 -17.93
N VAL A 33 -34.35 -13.65 -16.58
CA VAL A 33 -35.44 -14.09 -15.65
C VAL A 33 -35.69 -15.62 -15.71
N ASP A 34 -35.60 -16.44 -14.65
CA ASP A 34 -36.35 -16.36 -13.38
C ASP A 34 -35.82 -17.35 -12.31
N THR A 35 -35.58 -16.81 -11.10
CA THR A 35 -35.96 -17.27 -9.75
C THR A 35 -35.95 -18.76 -9.35
N THR A 36 -35.24 -19.08 -8.26
CA THR A 36 -35.88 -19.48 -6.97
C THR A 36 -34.92 -19.30 -5.80
N ALA A 37 -35.48 -18.69 -4.77
CA ALA A 37 -34.88 -18.11 -3.58
C ALA A 37 -34.16 -19.08 -2.63
N ASN A 38 -33.17 -18.54 -1.92
CA ASN A 38 -33.20 -18.62 -0.46
C ASN A 38 -32.60 -17.32 0.11
N GLU A 39 -33.47 -16.52 0.74
CA GLU A 39 -33.12 -15.43 1.66
C GLU A 39 -32.32 -16.02 2.85
N VAL A 40 -31.59 -15.31 3.72
CA VAL A 40 -31.90 -14.08 4.45
C VAL A 40 -30.57 -13.56 5.04
N VAL A 41 -30.27 -12.29 4.75
CA VAL A 41 -29.80 -11.21 5.65
C VAL A 41 -28.90 -11.56 6.86
N ALA A 42 -27.72 -10.94 6.88
CA ALA A 42 -27.24 -10.14 8.02
C ALA A 42 -26.01 -9.33 7.53
N ASP A 43 -26.20 -8.09 7.13
CA ASP A 43 -26.16 -6.91 8.01
C ASP A 43 -24.77 -6.28 8.04
N THR A 44 -24.68 -5.20 7.27
CA THR A 44 -23.95 -3.98 7.60
C THR A 44 -23.51 -3.88 9.06
N VAL A 45 -22.21 -4.04 9.30
CA VAL A 45 -21.50 -3.13 10.21
C VAL A 45 -20.16 -2.77 9.59
N GLN A 46 -20.16 -1.63 8.89
CA GLN A 46 -18.99 -0.77 8.87
C GLN A 46 -18.76 -0.34 10.32
N ASP A 47 -17.91 -1.07 11.03
CA ASP A 47 -17.39 -0.61 12.31
C ASP A 47 -16.27 0.38 12.02
N ALA A 48 -16.68 1.59 11.61
CA ALA A 48 -15.86 2.78 11.75
C ALA A 48 -15.98 3.27 13.20
N ALA A 49 -15.45 2.47 14.14
CA ALA A 49 -15.19 2.94 15.48
C ALA A 49 -13.91 3.81 15.44
N VAL A 50 -14.12 5.11 15.21
CA VAL A 50 -13.15 6.14 15.62
C VAL A 50 -13.12 6.12 17.14
N ALA A 51 -12.31 5.22 17.70
CA ALA A 51 -11.92 5.28 19.10
C ALA A 51 -10.76 6.28 19.20
N THR A 52 -11.05 7.45 19.77
CA THR A 52 -10.02 8.31 20.37
C THR A 52 -9.48 7.59 21.61
N ASP A 53 -8.68 6.56 21.39
CA ASP A 53 -7.98 5.87 22.47
C ASP A 53 -6.65 6.54 22.71
N THR A 54 -6.42 6.90 23.97
CA THR A 54 -5.07 7.08 24.51
C THR A 54 -4.29 5.81 24.20
N VAL A 55 -3.56 5.79 23.09
CA VAL A 55 -2.83 4.60 22.65
C VAL A 55 -1.75 4.35 23.68
N THR A 56 -1.96 3.30 24.45
CA THR A 56 -1.03 2.88 25.49
C THR A 56 0.07 2.08 24.83
N ASP A 57 1.32 2.29 25.24
CA ASP A 57 2.45 1.48 24.80
C ASP A 57 2.15 -0.02 24.97
N GLY A 58 2.43 -0.80 23.93
CA GLY A 58 2.11 -2.23 23.83
C GLY A 58 0.66 -2.57 23.43
N ALA A 59 -0.22 -1.58 23.18
CA ALA A 59 -1.58 -1.86 22.73
C ALA A 59 -1.61 -2.43 21.29
N LYS A 60 -2.48 -3.42 21.05
CA LYS A 60 -2.76 -3.90 19.70
C LYS A 60 -3.65 -2.87 18.98
N ILE A 61 -3.18 -2.33 17.87
CA ILE A 61 -3.89 -1.34 17.05
C ILE A 61 -4.02 -1.79 15.60
N THR A 62 -4.94 -1.14 14.89
CA THR A 62 -5.12 -1.24 13.44
C THR A 62 -4.88 0.14 12.82
N VAL A 63 -3.96 0.22 11.85
CA VAL A 63 -3.62 1.49 11.19
C VAL A 63 -3.67 1.30 9.68
N GLU A 64 -4.45 2.15 9.02
CA GLU A 64 -4.42 2.31 7.57
C GLU A 64 -3.60 3.53 7.20
N GLY A 65 -2.72 3.40 6.21
CA GLY A 65 -1.92 4.52 5.74
C GLY A 65 -1.21 4.25 4.44
N LYS A 66 -0.84 5.35 3.77
CA LYS A 66 -0.04 5.33 2.56
C LYS A 66 1.43 5.21 2.91
N VAL A 67 2.13 4.26 2.29
CA VAL A 67 3.57 4.08 2.44
C VAL A 67 4.31 5.25 1.79
N THR A 68 5.20 5.88 2.54
CA THR A 68 6.02 7.02 2.11
C THR A 68 7.50 6.67 1.99
N GLU A 69 7.99 5.69 2.77
CA GLU A 69 9.39 5.29 2.79
C GLU A 69 9.52 3.80 3.12
N ILE A 70 10.53 3.13 2.57
CA ILE A 70 10.87 1.74 2.88
C ILE A 70 12.35 1.63 3.24
N ASN A 71 12.63 1.08 4.42
CA ASN A 71 13.98 0.77 4.91
C ASN A 71 14.16 -0.74 5.04
N ARG A 72 15.06 -1.33 4.25
CA ARG A 72 15.25 -2.79 4.17
C ARG A 72 16.12 -3.29 5.33
N GLY A 73 15.68 -4.37 5.98
CA GLY A 73 16.43 -5.09 7.00
C GLY A 73 16.75 -6.52 6.57
N LYS A 74 17.30 -7.33 7.49
CA LYS A 74 17.70 -8.72 7.22
C LYS A 74 16.50 -9.65 7.01
N ASP A 75 15.56 -9.65 7.96
CA ASP A 75 14.43 -10.59 8.01
C ASP A 75 13.07 -9.90 7.69
N GLY A 76 13.13 -8.69 7.13
CA GLY A 76 12.00 -7.80 6.97
C GLY A 76 12.39 -6.41 6.51
N TYR A 77 11.49 -5.45 6.70
CA TYR A 77 11.71 -4.04 6.41
C TYR A 77 10.82 -3.17 7.31
N SER A 78 11.18 -1.91 7.43
CA SER A 78 10.33 -0.89 8.05
C SER A 78 9.70 -0.03 6.96
N ALA A 79 8.40 0.21 7.07
CA ALA A 79 7.65 1.09 6.20
C ALA A 79 7.21 2.32 6.99
N LYS A 80 7.59 3.53 6.57
CA LYS A 80 6.94 4.73 7.07
C LYS A 80 5.62 4.90 6.34
N MET A 81 4.57 5.14 7.12
CA MET A 81 3.21 5.29 6.62
C MET A 81 2.65 6.63 7.09
N GLN A 82 1.86 7.27 6.24
CA GLN A 82 1.07 8.44 6.57
C GLN A 82 -0.42 8.08 6.55
N THR A 83 -1.13 8.32 7.65
CA THR A 83 -2.58 8.12 7.71
C THR A 83 -3.31 9.26 6.98
N ALA A 84 -4.61 9.08 6.72
CA ALA A 84 -5.45 10.15 6.16
C ALA A 84 -5.50 11.40 7.06
N GLU A 85 -5.30 11.24 8.37
CA GLU A 85 -5.22 12.34 9.35
C GLU A 85 -3.86 13.05 9.37
N GLY A 86 -2.89 12.60 8.56
CA GLY A 86 -1.54 13.16 8.50
C GLY A 86 -0.60 12.68 9.62
N LYS A 87 -1.01 11.71 10.45
CA LYS A 87 -0.12 11.07 11.44
C LYS A 87 0.85 10.13 10.75
N PHE A 88 2.06 10.03 11.29
CA PHE A 88 3.09 9.12 10.79
C PHE A 88 3.30 7.95 11.73
N TYR A 89 3.47 6.77 11.16
CA TYR A 89 3.86 5.55 11.89
C TYR A 89 4.98 4.84 11.14
N THR A 90 5.80 4.10 11.88
CA THR A 90 6.79 3.18 11.32
C THR A 90 6.34 1.74 11.54
N ALA A 91 5.87 1.08 10.49
CA ALA A 91 5.49 -0.33 10.53
C ALA A 91 6.71 -1.23 10.34
N THR A 92 7.07 -2.04 11.34
CA THR A 92 8.13 -3.05 11.25
C THR A 92 7.54 -4.37 10.79
N ILE A 93 7.74 -4.68 9.50
CA ILE A 93 7.18 -5.84 8.81
C ILE A 93 8.30 -6.87 8.62
N SER A 94 8.30 -7.91 9.45
CA SER A 94 9.27 -9.00 9.37
C SER A 94 8.60 -10.35 9.53
N ILE A 95 9.18 -11.36 8.88
CA ILE A 95 8.69 -12.75 8.92
C ILE A 95 8.48 -13.26 10.35
N PRO A 96 9.42 -13.06 11.32
CA PRO A 96 9.21 -13.52 12.69
C PRO A 96 8.15 -12.75 13.49
N ASN A 97 7.70 -11.58 13.01
CA ASN A 97 6.68 -10.80 13.72
C ASN A 97 5.26 -11.27 13.34
N MET A 98 5.07 -11.82 12.14
CA MET A 98 3.76 -12.20 11.63
C MET A 98 3.12 -13.31 12.47
N THR A 99 1.80 -13.25 12.67
CA THR A 99 1.01 -14.34 13.26
C THR A 99 1.04 -15.58 12.36
N ASP A 100 0.94 -15.37 11.04
CA ASP A 100 1.18 -16.39 10.01
C ASP A 100 2.30 -15.92 9.07
N PRO A 101 3.46 -16.60 9.04
CA PRO A 101 4.57 -16.26 8.15
C PRO A 101 4.19 -16.17 6.66
N LYS A 102 3.13 -16.85 6.22
CA LYS A 102 2.65 -16.80 4.83
C LYS A 102 2.03 -15.45 4.45
N GLN A 103 1.63 -14.63 5.43
CA GLN A 103 1.11 -13.29 5.18
C GLN A 103 2.21 -12.27 4.89
N TYR A 104 3.48 -12.61 5.17
CA TYR A 104 4.61 -11.76 4.83
C TYR A 104 4.65 -11.51 3.32
N ARG A 105 4.64 -10.24 2.93
CA ARG A 105 4.84 -9.79 1.55
C ARG A 105 5.60 -8.48 1.53
N SER A 106 6.16 -8.16 0.38
CA SER A 106 6.71 -6.82 0.13
C SER A 106 5.58 -5.85 -0.21
N VAL A 107 5.69 -4.63 0.32
CA VAL A 107 4.91 -3.46 -0.12
C VAL A 107 5.84 -2.46 -0.80
N ALA A 108 5.25 -1.54 -1.56
CA ALA A 108 5.92 -0.48 -2.28
C ALA A 108 5.56 0.90 -1.73
N VAL A 109 6.43 1.89 -1.99
CA VAL A 109 6.11 3.29 -1.73
C VAL A 109 4.94 3.68 -2.63
N GLY A 110 3.91 4.29 -2.04
CA GLY A 110 2.67 4.63 -2.72
C GLY A 110 1.51 3.69 -2.38
N ASP A 111 1.77 2.47 -1.92
CA ASP A 111 0.72 1.54 -1.50
C ASP A 111 -0.04 2.10 -0.29
N VAL A 112 -1.36 1.88 -0.28
CA VAL A 112 -2.18 2.04 0.92
C VAL A 112 -2.31 0.66 1.54
N ILE A 113 -1.90 0.55 2.80
CA ILE A 113 -1.88 -0.73 3.52
C ILE A 113 -2.56 -0.60 4.87
N ASN A 114 -3.16 -1.69 5.31
CA ASN A 114 -3.76 -1.81 6.64
C ASN A 114 -2.91 -2.76 7.49
N VAL A 115 -2.26 -2.22 8.52
CA VAL A 115 -1.38 -2.96 9.42
C VAL A 115 -2.07 -3.16 10.76
N ILE A 116 -1.93 -4.36 11.31
CA ILE A 116 -2.40 -4.69 12.65
C ILE A 116 -1.20 -5.16 13.47
N GLY A 117 -0.98 -4.55 14.63
CA GLY A 117 0.22 -4.82 15.42
C GLY A 117 0.23 -4.15 16.77
N GLU A 118 1.29 -4.39 17.53
CA GLU A 118 1.54 -3.75 18.83
C GLU A 118 2.19 -2.37 18.57
N LEU A 119 1.64 -1.31 19.18
CA LEU A 119 2.24 0.02 19.10
C LEU A 119 3.27 0.22 20.21
N HIS A 120 4.46 0.64 19.84
CA HIS A 120 5.49 1.16 20.72
C HIS A 120 5.89 2.56 20.27
N ASP A 121 5.41 3.58 20.98
CA ASP A 121 5.48 4.99 20.59
C ASP A 121 4.84 5.25 19.21
N GLU A 122 5.64 5.37 18.15
CA GLU A 122 5.20 5.55 16.76
C GLU A 122 5.54 4.33 15.88
N ILE A 123 6.06 3.26 16.48
CA ILE A 123 6.49 2.04 15.80
C ILE A 123 5.44 0.96 16.00
N ILE A 124 4.95 0.40 14.90
CA ILE A 124 4.02 -0.73 14.92
C ILE A 124 4.80 -2.01 14.64
N VAL A 125 4.84 -2.92 15.60
CA VAL A 125 5.34 -4.28 15.38
C VAL A 125 4.22 -5.08 14.71
N VAL A 126 4.34 -5.25 13.40
CA VAL A 126 3.24 -5.78 12.57
C VAL A 126 3.06 -7.28 12.80
N ARG A 127 1.83 -7.67 13.13
CA ARG A 127 1.40 -9.07 13.28
C ARG A 127 0.59 -9.56 12.09
N GLU A 128 -0.20 -8.67 11.48
CA GLU A 128 -1.00 -8.97 10.29
C GLU A 128 -0.91 -7.79 9.32
N LEU A 129 -0.86 -8.10 8.01
CA LEU A 129 -0.79 -7.11 6.95
C LEU A 129 -1.92 -7.37 5.94
N LYS A 130 -2.84 -6.41 5.81
CA LYS A 130 -4.00 -6.46 4.91
C LYS A 130 -3.86 -5.44 3.77
N ASN A 131 -4.61 -5.65 2.69
CA ASN A 131 -4.73 -4.71 1.57
C ASN A 131 -6.00 -3.87 1.75
#